data_AF-A0A7X7YJN9-F1
#
_entry.id   AF-A0A7X7YJN9-F1
#
_cell.length_a   1.000
_cell.length_b   1.000
_cell.length_c   1.000
_cell.angle_alpha   90.00
_cell.angle_beta   90.00
_cell.angle_gamma   90.00
#
_symmetry.space_group_name_H-M   'P 1'
#
loop_
_entity.id
_entity.type
_entity.pdbx_description
1 polymer ?
#
loop_
_entity_poly.entity_id
_entity_poly.type
_entity_poly.pdbx_seq_one_letter_code
_entity_poly.pdbx_strand_id
1 'polypeptide(L)'
;MTLEQWQTREKQLAEEIAREKELKARTVDEVHIGREQNERDHNLKGENTASGDFGNRRWRHADNGGWFAFDLKVLPDQPQELLVTYWGSDGGNRVFDILIDGVKLTTQRLQNNKPEVFYDQSYPLPEDMTKGKSKVTVRFQAQTRDATAGGIFGLRILKAAGK
;
A
#
# COMPACT_ATOMS: atom_id res chain seq x y z
N MET A 1 -26.77 22.65 4.82
CA MET A 1 -25.98 21.85 5.77
C MET A 1 -26.64 22.00 7.14
N THR A 2 -27.25 20.94 7.65
CA THR A 2 -27.96 20.94 8.94
C THR A 2 -26.97 20.78 10.11
N LEU A 3 -27.40 21.04 11.34
CA LEU A 3 -26.59 20.84 12.55
C LEU A 3 -26.09 19.38 12.66
N GLU A 4 -26.94 18.40 12.33
CA GLU A 4 -26.59 16.98 12.33
C GLU A 4 -25.57 16.62 11.25
N GLN A 5 -25.71 17.20 10.05
CA GLN A 5 -24.72 17.05 8.97
C GLN A 5 -23.37 17.69 9.35
N TRP A 6 -23.39 18.79 10.10
CA TRP A 6 -22.18 19.44 10.59
C TRP A 6 -21.48 18.60 11.67
N GLN A 7 -22.20 18.12 12.69
CA GLN A 7 -21.64 17.28 13.74
C GLN A 7 -21.07 15.96 13.18
N THR A 8 -21.77 15.35 12.22
CA THR A 8 -21.29 14.13 11.55
C THR A 8 -19.98 14.39 10.81
N ARG A 9 -19.91 15.50 10.05
CA ARG A 9 -18.71 15.88 9.30
C ARG A 9 -17.54 16.23 10.21
N GLU A 10 -17.79 16.91 11.32
CA GLU A 10 -16.78 17.23 12.33
C GLU A 10 -16.19 15.96 12.96
N LYS A 11 -17.05 15.01 13.34
CA LYS A 11 -16.62 13.72 13.88
C LYS A 11 -15.80 12.92 12.87
N GLN A 12 -16.24 12.82 11.63
CA GLN A 12 -15.51 12.13 10.55
C GLN A 12 -14.13 12.77 10.33
N LEU A 13 -14.06 14.09 10.28
CA LEU A 13 -12.79 14.80 10.14
C LEU A 13 -11.85 14.55 11.33
N ALA A 14 -12.37 14.56 12.55
CA ALA A 14 -11.58 14.28 13.74
C ALA A 14 -11.04 12.84 13.75
N GLU A 15 -11.84 11.86 13.34
CA GLU A 15 -11.43 10.47 13.19
C GLU A 15 -10.34 10.29 12.11
N GLU A 16 -10.48 10.95 10.96
CA GLU A 16 -9.47 10.94 9.89
C GLU A 16 -8.14 11.57 10.34
N ILE A 17 -8.20 12.72 11.02
CA ILE A 17 -7.01 13.38 11.57
C ILE A 17 -6.33 12.50 12.62
N ALA A 18 -7.09 11.90 13.52
CA ALA A 18 -6.54 11.01 14.55
C ALA A 18 -5.87 9.79 13.94
N ARG A 19 -6.51 9.16 12.95
CA ARG A 19 -5.97 8.01 12.21
C ARG A 19 -4.69 8.36 11.47
N GLU A 20 -4.65 9.47 10.72
CA GLU A 20 -3.45 9.85 9.98
C GLU A 20 -2.31 10.22 10.94
N LYS A 21 -2.62 10.84 12.08
CA LYS A 21 -1.63 11.11 13.14
C LYS A 21 -1.06 9.82 13.71
N GLU A 22 -1.88 8.81 13.97
CA GLU A 22 -1.44 7.49 14.45
C GLU A 22 -0.54 6.80 13.42
N LEU A 23 -0.98 6.73 12.17
CA LEU A 23 -0.21 6.13 11.08
C LEU A 23 1.15 6.81 10.96
N LYS A 24 1.18 8.14 10.91
CA LYS A 24 2.41 8.92 10.79
C LYS A 24 3.37 8.72 11.95
N ALA A 25 2.87 8.52 13.17
CA ALA A 25 3.70 8.22 14.33
C ALA A 25 4.35 6.82 14.27
N ARG A 26 3.72 5.89 13.56
CA ARG A 26 4.18 4.50 13.38
C ARG A 26 4.98 4.28 12.10
N THR A 27 4.89 5.18 11.12
CA THR A 27 5.59 5.08 9.84
C THR A 27 7.11 5.02 10.03
N VAL A 28 7.70 3.95 9.51
CA VAL A 28 9.14 3.77 9.34
C VAL A 28 9.59 4.34 7.99
N ASP A 29 8.82 4.03 6.94
CA ASP A 29 9.06 4.54 5.59
C ASP A 29 7.75 4.63 4.80
N GLU A 30 7.71 5.52 3.80
CA GLU A 30 6.51 5.78 3.01
C GLU A 30 6.85 6.12 1.55
N VAL A 31 6.19 5.42 0.63
CA VAL A 31 6.22 5.75 -0.80
C VAL A 31 4.96 6.53 -1.18
N HIS A 32 5.16 7.72 -1.74
CA HIS A 32 4.10 8.53 -2.32
C HIS A 32 3.89 8.13 -3.77
N ILE A 33 2.97 7.20 -3.99
CA ILE A 33 2.68 6.64 -5.31
C ILE A 33 2.37 7.74 -6.33
N GLY A 34 2.94 7.63 -7.53
CA GLY A 34 2.83 8.61 -8.61
C GLY A 34 3.53 9.95 -8.35
N ARG A 35 4.35 10.08 -7.29
CA ARG A 35 5.31 11.19 -7.15
C ARG A 35 6.67 10.73 -7.62
N GLU A 36 7.01 11.05 -8.87
CA GLU A 36 8.20 10.52 -9.56
C GLU A 36 9.50 10.60 -8.75
N GLN A 37 9.78 11.74 -8.10
CA GLN A 37 11.00 11.89 -7.30
C GLN A 37 11.02 10.92 -6.11
N ASN A 38 9.92 10.83 -5.36
CA ASN A 38 9.83 9.92 -4.22
C ASN A 38 9.88 8.46 -4.68
N GLU A 39 9.23 8.10 -5.80
CA GLU A 39 9.32 6.75 -6.37
C GLU A 39 10.75 6.40 -6.82
N ARG A 40 11.49 7.37 -7.39
CA ARG A 40 12.92 7.20 -7.74
C ARG A 40 13.80 7.04 -6.50
N ASP A 41 13.55 7.82 -5.45
CA ASP A 41 14.28 7.72 -4.17
C ASP A 41 14.08 6.34 -3.52
N HIS A 42 12.94 5.68 -3.80
CA HIS A 42 12.64 4.30 -3.41
C HIS A 42 12.98 3.27 -4.50
N ASN A 43 13.85 3.62 -5.45
CA ASN A 43 14.38 2.71 -6.48
C ASN A 43 13.30 1.96 -7.25
N LEU A 44 12.23 2.66 -7.68
CA LEU A 44 11.15 2.08 -8.48
C LEU A 44 11.72 1.26 -9.64
N LYS A 45 11.33 -0.02 -9.69
CA LYS A 45 11.60 -0.94 -10.79
C LYS A 45 10.32 -1.61 -11.20
N GLY A 46 10.21 -2.00 -12.46
CA GLY A 46 9.05 -2.76 -12.91
C GLY A 46 9.05 -3.07 -14.38
N GLU A 47 8.04 -3.83 -14.76
CA GLU A 47 7.74 -4.26 -16.11
C GLU A 47 6.24 -4.12 -16.34
N ASN A 48 5.86 -3.60 -17.51
CA ASN A 48 4.47 -3.31 -17.87
C ASN A 48 3.74 -2.43 -16.83
N THR A 49 4.44 -1.47 -16.25
CA THR A 49 3.89 -0.60 -15.20
C THR A 49 3.20 0.62 -15.78
N ALA A 50 2.10 1.01 -15.17
CA ALA A 50 1.44 2.29 -15.43
C ALA A 50 1.11 3.00 -14.10
N SER A 51 0.97 4.31 -14.19
CA SER A 51 0.52 5.16 -13.10
C SER A 51 -0.39 6.26 -13.64
N GLY A 52 -1.27 6.78 -12.80
CA GLY A 52 -2.17 7.85 -13.16
C GLY A 52 -2.90 8.42 -11.96
N ASP A 53 -3.92 9.22 -12.23
CA ASP A 53 -4.75 9.86 -11.23
C ASP A 53 -6.14 9.22 -11.23
N PHE A 54 -6.73 9.05 -10.05
CA PHE A 54 -8.12 8.66 -9.86
C PHE A 54 -8.70 9.43 -8.67
N GLY A 55 -9.66 10.31 -8.96
CA GLY A 55 -10.10 11.34 -8.01
C GLY A 55 -8.94 12.27 -7.66
N ASN A 56 -8.69 12.45 -6.36
CA ASN A 56 -7.59 13.28 -5.84
C ASN A 56 -6.35 12.46 -5.42
N ARG A 57 -6.23 11.21 -5.87
CA ARG A 57 -5.13 10.32 -5.49
C ARG A 57 -4.48 9.70 -6.72
N ARG A 58 -3.19 9.45 -6.60
CA ARG A 58 -2.40 8.78 -7.62
C ARG A 58 -2.29 7.29 -7.35
N TRP A 59 -2.23 6.52 -8.42
CA TRP A 59 -2.10 5.07 -8.35
C TRP A 59 -0.95 4.56 -9.19
N ARG A 60 -0.50 3.34 -8.88
CA ARG A 60 0.41 2.55 -9.70
C ARG A 60 -0.06 1.10 -9.77
N HIS A 61 0.06 0.52 -10.96
CA HIS A 61 -0.15 -0.90 -11.19
C HIS A 61 0.81 -1.42 -12.27
N ALA A 62 0.78 -2.73 -12.50
CA ALA A 62 1.39 -3.35 -13.66
C ALA A 62 0.42 -4.32 -14.33
N ASP A 63 0.20 -4.16 -15.62
CA ASP A 63 -0.73 -4.97 -16.40
C ASP A 63 -0.03 -6.11 -17.13
N ASN A 64 -0.82 -6.98 -17.78
CA ASN A 64 -0.33 -8.03 -18.66
C ASN A 64 0.76 -8.92 -18.01
N GLY A 65 0.52 -9.36 -16.78
CA GLY A 65 1.47 -10.19 -16.05
C GLY A 65 2.69 -9.45 -15.52
N GLY A 66 2.67 -8.11 -15.58
CA GLY A 66 3.75 -7.26 -15.12
C GLY A 66 3.92 -7.25 -13.61
N TRP A 67 4.87 -6.42 -13.19
CA TRP A 67 5.23 -6.26 -11.79
C TRP A 67 5.86 -4.89 -11.56
N PHE A 68 5.85 -4.44 -10.31
CA PHE A 68 6.65 -3.31 -9.88
C PHE A 68 7.14 -3.52 -8.46
N ALA A 69 8.23 -2.85 -8.10
CA ALA A 69 8.85 -2.97 -6.80
C ALA A 69 9.45 -1.65 -6.33
N PHE A 70 9.53 -1.51 -5.01
CA PHE A 70 10.17 -0.39 -4.33
C PHE A 70 11.10 -0.94 -3.25
N ASP A 71 12.21 -0.24 -3.01
CA ASP A 71 13.05 -0.48 -1.85
C ASP A 71 12.54 0.39 -0.69
N LEU A 72 12.09 -0.22 0.40
CA LEU A 72 11.63 0.47 1.61
C LEU A 72 12.56 0.19 2.78
N LYS A 73 12.80 1.20 3.60
CA LYS A 73 13.51 1.06 4.87
C LYS A 73 12.66 0.25 5.85
N VAL A 74 13.35 -0.59 6.60
CA VAL A 74 12.78 -1.36 7.71
C VAL A 74 13.68 -1.19 8.92
N LEU A 75 13.14 -1.45 10.11
CA LEU A 75 13.91 -1.52 11.33
C LEU A 75 14.34 -2.97 11.59
N PRO A 76 15.62 -3.22 11.92
CA PRO A 76 16.05 -4.56 12.31
C PRO A 76 15.37 -4.93 13.64
N ASP A 77 15.03 -6.21 13.77
CA ASP A 77 14.61 -6.85 15.02
C ASP A 77 13.40 -6.19 15.72
N GLN A 78 12.53 -5.54 14.95
CA GLN A 78 11.27 -4.95 15.44
C GLN A 78 10.07 -5.46 14.64
N PRO A 79 8.96 -5.83 15.30
CA PRO A 79 7.71 -6.17 14.64
C PRO A 79 7.20 -5.01 13.79
N GLN A 80 6.95 -5.28 12.51
CA GLN A 80 6.51 -4.29 11.54
C GLN A 80 5.37 -4.87 10.69
N GLU A 81 4.65 -3.98 10.02
CA GLU A 81 3.61 -4.34 9.06
C GLU A 81 3.74 -3.49 7.80
N LEU A 82 3.38 -4.09 6.67
CA LEU A 82 3.22 -3.41 5.40
C LEU A 82 1.79 -2.89 5.32
N LEU A 83 1.61 -1.59 5.18
CA LEU A 83 0.33 -0.97 4.91
C LEU A 83 0.24 -0.63 3.42
N VAL A 84 -0.80 -1.11 2.75
CA VAL A 84 -1.08 -0.78 1.34
C VAL A 84 -2.47 -0.16 1.23
N THR A 85 -2.58 0.97 0.55
CA THR A 85 -3.89 1.59 0.28
C THR A 85 -4.42 1.15 -1.08
N TYR A 86 -5.68 0.72 -1.13
CA TYR A 86 -6.38 0.30 -2.35
C TYR A 86 -7.65 1.10 -2.57
N TRP A 87 -8.14 1.09 -3.81
CA TRP A 87 -9.51 1.49 -4.13
C TRP A 87 -10.44 0.29 -4.01
N GLY A 88 -11.49 0.40 -3.20
CA GLY A 88 -12.32 -0.74 -2.88
C GLY A 88 -13.36 -1.12 -3.93
N SER A 89 -13.54 -0.31 -4.99
CA SER A 89 -14.25 -0.76 -6.21
C SER A 89 -13.33 -1.35 -7.28
N ASP A 90 -12.03 -1.51 -7.02
CA ASP A 90 -11.15 -2.23 -7.94
C ASP A 90 -11.58 -3.69 -8.07
N GLY A 91 -11.58 -4.20 -9.30
CA GLY A 91 -12.03 -5.54 -9.65
C GLY A 91 -11.31 -6.09 -10.88
N GLY A 92 -11.94 -7.05 -11.54
CA GLY A 92 -11.38 -7.73 -12.72
C GLY A 92 -10.32 -8.77 -12.35
N ASN A 93 -9.39 -9.05 -13.28
CA ASN A 93 -8.31 -10.01 -13.07
C ASN A 93 -7.14 -9.41 -12.26
N ARG A 94 -7.44 -8.71 -11.16
CA ARG A 94 -6.45 -8.02 -10.33
C ARG A 94 -6.05 -8.92 -9.15
N VAL A 95 -5.23 -9.92 -9.47
CA VAL A 95 -4.73 -10.95 -8.54
C VAL A 95 -3.21 -10.98 -8.61
N PHE A 96 -2.56 -10.71 -7.50
CA PHE A 96 -1.11 -10.54 -7.47
C PHE A 96 -0.52 -10.98 -6.13
N ASP A 97 0.73 -11.41 -6.18
CA ASP A 97 1.52 -11.68 -5.01
C ASP A 97 2.23 -10.40 -4.54
N ILE A 98 2.31 -10.25 -3.23
CA ILE A 98 3.17 -9.28 -2.57
C ILE A 98 4.37 -10.06 -2.04
N LEU A 99 5.58 -9.68 -2.46
CA LEU A 99 6.82 -10.33 -2.10
C LEU A 99 7.74 -9.35 -1.37
N ILE A 100 8.47 -9.86 -0.37
CA ILE A 100 9.52 -9.14 0.37
C ILE A 100 10.84 -9.84 0.06
N ASP A 101 11.77 -9.13 -0.57
CA ASP A 101 13.05 -9.68 -1.06
C ASP A 101 12.87 -10.97 -1.88
N GLY A 102 11.80 -11.03 -2.68
CA GLY A 102 11.47 -12.20 -3.51
C GLY A 102 10.79 -13.35 -2.78
N VAL A 103 10.59 -13.27 -1.47
CA VAL A 103 9.81 -14.25 -0.70
C VAL A 103 8.35 -13.79 -0.63
N LYS A 104 7.41 -14.66 -1.00
CA LYS A 104 5.98 -14.33 -0.97
C LYS A 104 5.50 -14.07 0.46
N LEU A 105 4.95 -12.88 0.69
CA LEU A 105 4.24 -12.52 1.92
C LEU A 105 2.79 -12.99 1.86
N THR A 106 2.08 -12.64 0.79
CA THR A 106 0.67 -12.98 0.60
C THR A 106 0.25 -12.85 -0.86
N THR A 107 -0.95 -13.31 -1.17
CA THR A 107 -1.65 -13.04 -2.42
C THR A 107 -2.79 -12.08 -2.14
N GLN A 108 -2.88 -10.99 -2.90
CA GLN A 108 -3.97 -10.03 -2.83
C GLN A 108 -4.89 -10.18 -4.04
N ARG A 109 -6.19 -10.05 -3.78
CA ARG A 109 -7.26 -10.10 -4.79
C ARG A 109 -8.21 -8.94 -4.56
N LEU A 110 -8.32 -8.05 -5.56
CA LEU A 110 -9.28 -6.95 -5.55
C LEU A 110 -10.50 -7.35 -6.38
N GLN A 111 -11.67 -7.43 -5.72
CA GLN A 111 -12.94 -7.90 -6.27
C GLN A 111 -14.11 -7.06 -5.76
N ASN A 112 -13.97 -5.74 -5.80
CA ASN A 112 -14.94 -4.81 -5.25
C ASN A 112 -15.13 -5.00 -3.72
N ASN A 113 -14.01 -5.14 -3.01
CA ASN A 113 -13.98 -5.56 -1.60
C ASN A 113 -14.63 -4.52 -0.66
N LYS A 114 -14.58 -3.24 -1.00
CA LYS A 114 -15.13 -2.11 -0.22
C LYS A 114 -15.59 -0.99 -1.16
N PRO A 115 -16.76 -1.11 -1.79
CA PRO A 115 -17.18 -0.20 -2.85
C PRO A 115 -17.09 1.28 -2.44
N GLU A 116 -16.63 2.10 -3.38
CA GLU A 116 -16.62 3.58 -3.32
C GLU A 116 -15.73 4.21 -2.23
N VAL A 117 -14.91 3.39 -1.54
CA VAL A 117 -14.00 3.87 -0.51
C VAL A 117 -12.57 3.44 -0.76
N PHE A 118 -11.64 4.35 -0.45
CA PHE A 118 -10.25 3.95 -0.24
C PHE A 118 -10.13 3.24 1.11
N TYR A 119 -9.34 2.18 1.15
CA TYR A 119 -9.07 1.47 2.39
C TYR A 119 -7.62 1.05 2.47
N ASP A 120 -7.11 1.00 3.69
CA ASP A 120 -5.80 0.46 3.96
C ASP A 120 -5.92 -1.00 4.37
N GLN A 121 -5.00 -1.82 3.88
CA GLN A 121 -4.82 -3.20 4.26
C GLN A 121 -3.43 -3.34 4.89
N SER A 122 -3.41 -3.77 6.15
CA SER A 122 -2.16 -4.14 6.84
C SER A 122 -1.84 -5.61 6.58
N TYR A 123 -0.56 -5.88 6.38
CA TYR A 123 0.02 -7.22 6.30
C TYR A 123 1.16 -7.30 7.31
N PRO A 124 1.04 -8.11 8.37
CA PRO A 124 2.14 -8.32 9.31
C PRO A 124 3.37 -8.84 8.57
N LEU A 125 4.55 -8.26 8.82
CA LEU A 125 5.80 -8.74 8.28
C LEU A 125 6.37 -9.79 9.24
N PRO A 126 6.52 -11.06 8.83
CA PRO A 126 7.21 -12.07 9.63
C PRO A 126 8.63 -11.60 9.97
N GLU A 127 9.10 -11.89 11.20
CA GLU A 127 10.41 -11.47 11.68
C GLU A 127 11.53 -11.83 10.69
N ASP A 128 11.50 -13.05 10.15
CA ASP A 128 12.50 -13.56 9.21
C ASP A 128 12.63 -12.73 7.93
N MET A 129 11.61 -11.96 7.55
CA MET A 129 11.66 -11.09 6.38
C MET A 129 12.43 -9.79 6.62
N THR A 130 12.52 -9.32 7.87
CA THR A 130 13.13 -8.03 8.24
C THR A 130 14.30 -8.14 9.22
N LYS A 131 14.56 -9.33 9.78
CA LYS A 131 15.61 -9.58 10.77
C LYS A 131 16.99 -9.15 10.30
N GLY A 132 17.67 -8.34 11.10
CA GLY A 132 18.99 -7.78 10.76
C GLY A 132 19.04 -6.89 9.52
N LYS A 133 17.91 -6.54 8.89
CA LYS A 133 17.86 -5.71 7.69
C LYS A 133 17.49 -4.27 8.05
N SER A 134 18.02 -3.33 7.26
CA SER A 134 17.64 -1.92 7.29
C SER A 134 16.80 -1.49 6.08
N LYS A 135 16.69 -2.36 5.08
CA LYS A 135 15.96 -2.15 3.83
C LYS A 135 15.50 -3.48 3.26
N VAL A 136 14.33 -3.50 2.62
CA VAL A 136 13.79 -4.63 1.87
C VAL A 136 13.20 -4.15 0.55
N THR A 137 13.15 -5.01 -0.46
CA THR A 137 12.43 -4.76 -1.70
C THR A 137 11.02 -5.33 -1.59
N VAL A 138 10.01 -4.47 -1.64
CA VAL A 138 8.59 -4.84 -1.70
C VAL A 138 8.16 -4.89 -3.16
N ARG A 139 7.74 -6.06 -3.63
CA ARG A 139 7.35 -6.30 -5.02
C ARG A 139 5.89 -6.72 -5.11
N PHE A 140 5.18 -6.13 -6.05
CA PHE A 140 3.83 -6.51 -6.46
C PHE A 140 3.93 -7.19 -7.82
N GLN A 141 3.49 -8.45 -7.91
CA GLN A 141 3.67 -9.28 -9.09
C GLN A 141 2.37 -10.00 -9.47
N ALA A 142 1.91 -9.80 -10.70
CA ALA A 142 0.71 -10.46 -11.21
C ALA A 142 0.91 -11.98 -11.23
N GLN A 143 -0.12 -12.75 -10.87
CA GLN A 143 -0.02 -14.21 -10.83
C GLN A 143 -0.05 -14.86 -12.21
N THR A 144 -0.72 -14.23 -13.18
CA THR A 144 -0.87 -14.75 -14.55
C THR A 144 -0.54 -13.67 -15.58
N ARG A 145 -0.29 -14.08 -16.83
CA ARG A 145 0.10 -13.18 -17.93
C ARG A 145 -0.98 -12.15 -18.32
N ASP A 146 -2.22 -12.40 -17.93
CA ASP A 146 -3.38 -11.56 -18.18
C ASP A 146 -3.90 -10.90 -16.90
N ALA A 147 -3.22 -11.10 -15.77
CA ALA A 147 -3.57 -10.46 -14.50
C ALA A 147 -2.86 -9.11 -14.34
N THR A 148 -3.45 -8.25 -13.52
CA THR A 148 -2.89 -6.97 -13.11
C THR A 148 -2.40 -7.02 -11.67
N ALA A 149 -1.21 -6.47 -11.42
CA ALA A 149 -0.64 -6.28 -10.10
C ALA A 149 -0.84 -4.85 -9.59
N GLY A 150 -1.19 -4.70 -8.32
CA GLY A 150 -1.27 -3.39 -7.67
C GLY A 150 -2.61 -2.72 -7.85
N GLY A 151 -2.64 -1.45 -8.25
CA GLY A 151 -3.79 -0.57 -8.01
C GLY A 151 -3.64 0.07 -6.63
N ILE A 152 -2.39 0.37 -6.29
CA ILE A 152 -2.03 0.88 -4.98
C ILE A 152 -2.02 2.40 -5.02
N PHE A 153 -2.50 3.00 -3.95
CA PHE A 153 -2.62 4.46 -3.78
C PHE A 153 -1.75 4.98 -2.63
N GLY A 154 -1.05 4.09 -1.95
CA GLY A 154 -0.20 4.36 -0.80
C GLY A 154 0.53 3.09 -0.36
N LEU A 155 1.74 3.27 0.16
CA LEU A 155 2.58 2.18 0.63
C LEU A 155 3.41 2.68 1.82
N ARG A 156 3.27 2.02 2.98
CA ARG A 156 4.02 2.37 4.19
C ARG A 156 4.59 1.10 4.84
N ILE A 157 5.78 1.21 5.41
CA ILE A 157 6.22 0.31 6.49
C ILE A 157 5.82 0.98 7.79
N LEU A 158 5.10 0.27 8.64
CA LEU A 158 4.73 0.75 9.97
C LEU A 158 5.38 -0.15 11.02
N LYS A 159 5.71 0.43 12.17
CA LYS A 159 5.83 -0.36 13.41
C LYS A 159 4.49 -1.04 13.70
N ALA A 160 4.53 -2.29 14.12
CA ALA A 160 3.30 -3.02 14.48
C ALA A 160 2.50 -2.23 15.53
N ALA A 161 1.18 -2.26 15.43
CA ALA A 161 0.34 -1.67 16.46
C ALA A 161 0.64 -2.41 17.77
N GLY A 162 0.90 -1.67 18.85
CA GLY A 162 0.98 -2.28 20.18
C GLY A 162 -0.32 -3.03 20.44
N LYS A 163 -0.21 -4.30 20.85
CA LYS A 163 -1.36 -5.04 21.37
C LYS A 163 -1.87 -4.41 22.66
#